data_AF-A0A248YL80-F1
#
_entry.id   AF-A0A248YL80-F1
#
_cell.length_a   1.000
_cell.length_b   1.000
_cell.length_c   1.000
_cell.angle_alpha   90.00
_cell.angle_beta   90.00
_cell.angle_gamma   90.00
#
_symmetry.space_group_name_H-M   'P 1'
#
loop_
_entity.id
_entity.type
_entity.pdbx_description
1 polymer ?
#
loop_
_entity_poly.entity_id
_entity_poly.type
_entity_poly.pdbx_seq_one_letter_code
_entity_poly.pdbx_strand_id
1 'polypeptide(L)'
;MPSFPDLLPARPTSGRAGRRPAPASRAGRLAGAPSPLAGTVSLLAGTPSLLARTPSLLAGTLSLLVVLAALAGCSPKRTDTKPDDGTPASGQAGPDVAVGTSEHTMTVDGRDRTYRLYRPASADLSGPVPLVIMLHGAAGTGSQAEEAYGWTGQADRDGFVVAFPDGLNRAWAVGPECCGAPAREGVDDVGFITDLVAEIGRALPVDPARTYVTGISNGGLLAYRLACDTRIFAAVGAVATTLTGQCPDPAPVSVLHIHGQQDKTMPYGGGPGRRDNDGTGRNPVHIDGPPIPELAARWRAVDDCDAPTVSTDGPVTRSTATCSQGRAVELITIAGAGHQWPGGEPNPPLAEKLLHLDPPATALNATDTIWRFFSAHPKPPGG
;
A
#
# COMPACT_ATOMS: atom_id res chain seq x y z
N MET A 1 -24.60 41.24 36.72
CA MET A 1 -25.94 41.56 37.24
C MET A 1 -26.34 42.93 36.71
N PRO A 2 -27.59 43.19 36.30
CA PRO A 2 -28.73 42.31 35.95
C PRO A 2 -29.10 42.54 34.44
N SER A 3 -30.07 41.93 33.73
CA SER A 3 -31.32 41.23 34.03
C SER A 3 -31.70 40.33 32.83
N PHE A 4 -32.26 39.16 33.10
CA PHE A 4 -32.97 38.30 32.14
C PHE A 4 -34.35 38.88 31.77
N PRO A 5 -34.97 38.42 30.67
CA PRO A 5 -36.12 37.54 30.88
C PRO A 5 -36.12 36.28 29.99
N ASP A 6 -36.42 35.15 30.62
CA ASP A 6 -36.94 33.92 30.01
C ASP A 6 -38.42 34.07 29.67
N LEU A 7 -38.88 33.52 28.54
CA LEU A 7 -40.24 32.99 28.35
C LEU A 7 -40.29 32.02 27.14
N LEU A 8 -40.05 30.74 27.46
CA LEU A 8 -40.70 29.48 27.01
C LEU A 8 -40.94 29.12 25.52
N PRO A 9 -40.95 27.80 25.21
CA PRO A 9 -40.84 27.25 23.85
C PRO A 9 -42.19 26.94 23.18
N ALA A 10 -42.27 27.16 21.87
CA ALA A 10 -43.36 26.65 21.03
C ALA A 10 -43.08 25.20 20.61
N ARG A 11 -43.98 24.28 20.99
CA ARG A 11 -44.06 22.89 20.54
C ARG A 11 -45.05 22.73 19.35
N PRO A 12 -45.07 21.58 18.67
CA PRO A 12 -45.18 21.49 17.21
C PRO A 12 -46.62 21.36 16.70
N THR A 13 -46.87 21.86 15.50
CA THR A 13 -48.10 21.58 14.76
C THR A 13 -48.02 20.24 14.03
N SER A 14 -48.85 19.31 14.47
CA SER A 14 -49.18 18.04 13.83
C SER A 14 -49.93 18.27 12.50
N GLY A 15 -49.34 17.82 11.38
CA GLY A 15 -49.94 17.86 10.05
C GLY A 15 -50.10 16.46 9.44
N ARG A 16 -51.19 15.80 9.83
CA ARG A 16 -52.01 14.81 9.10
C ARG A 16 -51.36 13.88 8.06
N ALA A 17 -51.33 12.60 8.41
CA ALA A 17 -51.14 11.46 7.53
C ALA A 17 -52.27 11.35 6.47
N GLY A 18 -51.88 11.22 5.21
CA GLY A 18 -52.74 10.78 4.10
C GLY A 18 -52.31 9.39 3.62
N ARG A 19 -53.19 8.40 3.78
CA ARG A 19 -53.03 7.03 3.26
C ARG A 19 -53.46 6.94 1.78
N ARG A 20 -52.55 6.40 0.94
CA ARG A 20 -52.70 5.41 -0.18
C ARG A 20 -53.72 5.69 -1.32
N PRO A 21 -53.49 5.22 -2.58
CA PRO A 21 -53.07 3.85 -2.90
C PRO A 21 -52.07 3.63 -4.06
N ALA A 22 -51.55 2.40 -4.11
CA ALA A 22 -50.76 1.82 -5.20
C ALA A 22 -51.62 1.51 -6.44
N PRO A 23 -51.04 1.44 -7.66
CA PRO A 23 -51.68 0.77 -8.78
C PRO A 23 -51.24 -0.71 -8.88
N ALA A 24 -52.23 -1.52 -9.18
CA ALA A 24 -52.21 -2.95 -9.28
C ALA A 24 -51.45 -3.47 -10.50
N SER A 25 -50.85 -4.65 -10.32
CA SER A 25 -50.48 -5.57 -11.39
C SER A 25 -51.73 -6.05 -12.13
N ARG A 26 -51.68 -6.06 -13.47
CA ARG A 26 -52.69 -6.75 -14.28
C ARG A 26 -52.00 -7.65 -15.30
N ALA A 27 -52.04 -8.94 -15.00
CA ALA A 27 -51.85 -10.02 -15.94
C ALA A 27 -53.07 -10.11 -16.87
N GLY A 28 -52.83 -10.34 -18.16
CA GLY A 28 -53.84 -10.70 -19.15
C GLY A 28 -53.23 -11.68 -20.15
N ARG A 29 -53.51 -12.97 -19.96
CA ARG A 29 -53.32 -14.06 -20.93
C ARG A 29 -54.54 -14.11 -21.86
N LEU A 30 -54.34 -14.41 -23.14
CA LEU A 30 -55.18 -15.23 -24.05
C LEU A 30 -54.26 -15.58 -25.26
N ALA A 31 -53.72 -16.80 -25.40
CA ALA A 31 -54.32 -18.05 -25.93
C ALA A 31 -54.27 -18.14 -27.48
N GLY A 32 -53.62 -19.19 -28.01
CA GLY A 32 -53.73 -19.60 -29.42
C GLY A 32 -52.55 -20.44 -29.95
N ALA A 33 -52.56 -21.75 -29.70
CA ALA A 33 -51.74 -22.78 -30.38
C ALA A 33 -52.36 -23.13 -31.77
N PRO A 34 -51.73 -23.95 -32.67
CA PRO A 34 -51.44 -25.37 -32.42
C PRO A 34 -50.13 -25.94 -33.02
N SER A 35 -49.73 -27.11 -32.51
CA SER A 35 -48.73 -28.04 -33.06
C SER A 35 -49.25 -28.80 -34.30
N PRO A 36 -48.39 -29.57 -35.01
CA PRO A 36 -48.39 -31.03 -34.80
C PRO A 36 -47.04 -31.79 -34.95
N LEU A 37 -47.01 -32.99 -34.32
CA LEU A 37 -46.41 -34.31 -34.67
C LEU A 37 -44.87 -34.44 -34.85
N ALA A 38 -44.13 -35.16 -33.98
CA ALA A 38 -44.05 -36.61 -33.70
C ALA A 38 -43.08 -37.39 -34.61
N GLY A 39 -42.08 -38.03 -34.00
CA GLY A 39 -41.15 -38.95 -34.65
C GLY A 39 -40.02 -39.44 -33.71
N THR A 40 -40.28 -40.53 -32.99
CA THR A 40 -39.37 -41.27 -32.09
C THR A 40 -38.56 -42.33 -32.85
N VAL A 41 -37.28 -42.55 -32.49
CA VAL A 41 -36.63 -43.88 -32.49
C VAL A 41 -35.60 -43.98 -31.35
N SER A 42 -35.79 -44.98 -30.48
CA SER A 42 -34.85 -45.46 -29.44
C SER A 42 -34.08 -46.69 -29.93
N LEU A 43 -32.85 -46.91 -29.44
CA LEU A 43 -32.23 -48.22 -29.11
C LEU A 43 -30.91 -47.93 -28.35
N LEU A 44 -30.81 -48.20 -27.03
CA LEU A 44 -30.28 -49.42 -26.38
C LEU A 44 -28.79 -49.68 -26.73
N ALA A 45 -27.84 -50.05 -25.87
CA ALA A 45 -27.73 -50.36 -24.44
C ALA A 45 -26.21 -50.38 -24.13
N GLY A 46 -25.74 -50.12 -22.91
CA GLY A 46 -25.22 -51.22 -22.10
C GLY A 46 -23.95 -50.81 -21.32
N THR A 47 -24.07 -50.82 -20.00
CA THR A 47 -22.98 -50.84 -19.00
C THR A 47 -22.31 -52.23 -18.99
N PRO A 48 -21.11 -52.42 -18.41
CA PRO A 48 -21.06 -52.68 -16.96
C PRO A 48 -19.84 -52.10 -16.23
N SER A 49 -20.10 -51.77 -14.96
CA SER A 49 -19.11 -51.61 -13.89
C SER A 49 -18.51 -52.96 -13.51
N LEU A 50 -17.23 -53.00 -13.14
CA LEU A 50 -16.68 -54.06 -12.29
C LEU A 50 -15.60 -53.50 -11.35
N LEU A 51 -15.91 -53.64 -10.06
CA LEU A 51 -15.03 -53.50 -8.91
C LEU A 51 -13.84 -54.46 -9.01
N ALA A 52 -12.67 -54.07 -8.49
CA ALA A 52 -12.13 -54.66 -7.27
C ALA A 52 -10.61 -54.44 -7.10
N ARG A 53 -10.28 -53.98 -5.87
CA ARG A 53 -9.20 -54.45 -4.99
C ARG A 53 -7.74 -54.05 -5.27
N THR A 54 -7.27 -53.22 -4.35
CA THR A 54 -5.91 -53.16 -3.79
C THR A 54 -5.33 -54.53 -3.42
N PRO A 55 -3.99 -54.63 -3.30
CA PRO A 55 -3.43 -54.74 -1.95
C PRO A 55 -2.16 -53.89 -1.72
N SER A 56 -2.01 -53.49 -0.46
CA SER A 56 -0.80 -52.97 0.17
C SER A 56 0.19 -54.10 0.49
N LEU A 57 1.49 -53.74 0.57
CA LEU A 57 2.51 -54.15 1.56
C LEU A 57 3.88 -54.29 0.89
N LEU A 58 4.86 -53.51 1.35
CA LEU A 58 6.12 -54.05 1.85
C LEU A 58 6.89 -52.96 2.62
N ALA A 59 7.27 -53.36 3.83
CA ALA A 59 8.07 -52.63 4.78
C ALA A 59 9.56 -52.58 4.34
N GLY A 60 10.25 -51.52 4.76
CA GLY A 60 11.70 -51.37 4.58
C GLY A 60 12.25 -50.31 5.50
N THR A 61 12.48 -50.67 6.77
CA THR A 61 13.24 -49.92 7.76
C THR A 61 14.73 -49.92 7.40
N LEU A 62 15.42 -48.78 7.50
CA LEU A 62 16.86 -48.76 7.76
C LEU A 62 17.31 -47.50 8.53
N SER A 63 17.44 -47.70 9.84
CA SER A 63 18.54 -47.33 10.72
C SER A 63 19.09 -45.89 10.77
N LEU A 64 18.73 -45.26 11.89
CA LEU A 64 19.47 -44.28 12.69
C LEU A 64 20.91 -44.74 13.02
N LEU A 65 21.91 -43.86 12.83
CA LEU A 65 23.17 -43.80 13.61
C LEU A 65 24.11 -42.71 13.05
N VAL A 66 24.23 -41.56 13.72
CA VAL A 66 25.52 -40.86 13.87
C VAL A 66 25.61 -40.26 15.28
N VAL A 67 26.39 -40.99 16.06
CA VAL A 67 27.19 -40.69 17.26
C VAL A 67 27.35 -39.21 17.67
N LEU A 68 26.94 -38.96 18.92
CA LEU A 68 27.43 -37.90 19.80
C LEU A 68 28.91 -38.11 20.13
N ALA A 69 29.75 -37.10 19.95
CA ALA A 69 31.05 -37.02 20.62
C ALA A 69 31.10 -35.75 21.47
N ALA A 70 30.85 -35.92 22.76
CA ALA A 70 31.20 -34.97 23.80
C ALA A 70 32.66 -35.22 24.20
N LEU A 71 33.49 -34.16 24.17
CA LEU A 71 34.67 -34.09 25.01
C LEU A 71 34.66 -32.78 25.78
N ALA A 72 34.77 -32.95 27.08
CA ALA A 72 34.73 -31.95 28.11
C ALA A 72 36.05 -31.19 28.22
N GLY A 73 35.95 -29.99 28.81
CA GLY A 73 36.94 -29.51 29.77
C GLY A 73 37.92 -28.48 29.24
N CYS A 74 37.68 -27.21 29.56
CA CYS A 74 38.36 -26.55 30.69
C CYS A 74 37.94 -25.09 30.73
N SER A 75 37.17 -24.71 31.76
CA SER A 75 36.94 -23.31 32.13
C SER A 75 38.13 -22.80 32.94
N PRO A 76 38.80 -21.71 32.53
CA PRO A 76 39.63 -20.93 33.42
C PRO A 76 38.78 -19.88 34.17
N LYS A 77 39.06 -19.82 35.47
CA LYS A 77 38.59 -18.91 36.51
C LYS A 77 38.31 -17.47 36.04
N ARG A 78 37.18 -16.94 36.52
CA ARG A 78 36.93 -15.51 36.73
C ARG A 78 38.13 -14.87 37.43
N THR A 79 38.74 -13.89 36.77
CA THR A 79 39.58 -12.87 37.41
C THR A 79 38.72 -11.63 37.61
N ASP A 80 38.50 -11.28 38.87
CA ASP A 80 37.92 -10.02 39.29
C ASP A 80 38.73 -8.87 38.71
N THR A 81 38.12 -8.12 37.79
CA THR A 81 38.67 -6.85 37.32
C THR A 81 37.65 -5.77 37.66
N LYS A 82 38.11 -4.85 38.50
CA LYS A 82 37.45 -3.63 38.96
C LYS A 82 36.81 -2.85 37.78
N PRO A 83 35.62 -2.26 37.93
CA PRO A 83 35.10 -1.34 36.92
C PRO A 83 35.92 -0.05 36.97
N ASP A 84 36.57 0.28 35.85
CA ASP A 84 37.05 1.64 35.60
C ASP A 84 35.85 2.48 35.16
N ASP A 85 35.69 3.62 35.82
CA ASP A 85 34.73 4.67 35.49
C ASP A 85 35.13 5.32 34.15
N GLY A 86 34.72 4.69 33.05
CA GLY A 86 34.84 5.21 31.70
C GLY A 86 33.63 6.06 31.33
N THR A 87 33.86 7.36 31.22
CA THR A 87 33.08 8.35 30.46
C THR A 87 32.42 7.72 29.20
N PRO A 88 31.15 8.03 28.86
CA PRO A 88 30.53 7.49 27.66
C PRO A 88 31.31 7.96 26.43
N ALA A 89 31.85 7.01 25.67
CA ALA A 89 32.39 7.27 24.36
C ALA A 89 31.26 7.77 23.44
N SER A 90 31.34 9.04 23.09
CA SER A 90 30.71 9.63 21.93
C SER A 90 31.11 8.89 20.65
N GLY A 91 30.11 8.54 19.83
CA GLY A 91 30.28 8.32 18.39
C GLY A 91 30.84 6.97 17.97
N GLN A 92 29.99 5.93 17.97
CA GLN A 92 30.13 4.90 16.95
C GLN A 92 29.32 5.37 15.74
N ALA A 93 30.03 5.94 14.76
CA ALA A 93 29.50 6.14 13.42
C ALA A 93 28.95 4.79 12.93
N GLY A 94 27.71 4.81 12.44
CA GLY A 94 27.07 3.63 11.86
C GLY A 94 27.88 3.07 10.67
N PRO A 95 27.52 1.88 10.17
CA PRO A 95 28.14 1.32 8.96
C PRO A 95 28.15 2.37 7.85
N ASP A 96 29.32 2.58 7.26
CA ASP A 96 29.58 3.57 6.21
C ASP A 96 28.75 3.23 4.97
N VAL A 97 27.51 3.74 4.90
CA VAL A 97 26.64 3.53 3.74
C VAL A 97 27.31 4.24 2.56
N ALA A 98 27.88 3.45 1.65
CA ALA A 98 28.57 3.95 0.49
C ALA A 98 27.65 4.82 -0.39
N VAL A 99 28.25 5.78 -1.09
CA VAL A 99 27.55 6.53 -2.13
C VAL A 99 27.06 5.57 -3.21
N GLY A 100 25.84 5.79 -3.70
CA GLY A 100 25.16 4.94 -4.66
C GLY A 100 24.22 3.95 -3.99
N THR A 101 23.89 2.88 -4.71
CA THR A 101 22.99 1.83 -4.26
C THR A 101 23.75 0.76 -3.49
N SER A 102 23.20 0.37 -2.35
CA SER A 102 23.63 -0.78 -1.56
C SER A 102 22.46 -1.74 -1.32
N GLU A 103 22.75 -3.03 -1.26
CA GLU A 103 21.76 -4.08 -1.00
C GLU A 103 21.89 -4.58 0.44
N HIS A 104 20.76 -4.75 1.10
CA HIS A 104 20.69 -5.12 2.52
C HIS A 104 19.65 -6.21 2.73
N THR A 105 19.88 -7.01 3.77
CA THR A 105 18.95 -8.03 4.25
C THR A 105 18.75 -7.85 5.74
N MET A 106 17.50 -7.95 6.18
CA MET A 106 17.12 -7.93 7.58
C MET A 106 16.12 -9.05 7.87
N THR A 107 16.03 -9.49 9.12
CA THR A 107 15.04 -10.49 9.53
C THR A 107 13.88 -9.80 10.23
N VAL A 108 12.66 -9.99 9.71
CA VAL A 108 11.41 -9.50 10.31
C VAL A 108 10.42 -10.65 10.42
N ASP A 109 9.86 -10.85 11.61
CA ASP A 109 8.97 -11.97 11.92
C ASP A 109 9.53 -13.33 11.44
N GLY A 110 10.82 -13.57 11.73
CA GLY A 110 11.52 -14.81 11.35
C GLY A 110 11.70 -15.03 9.85
N ARG A 111 11.47 -14.01 9.02
CA ARG A 111 11.63 -14.05 7.56
C ARG A 111 12.70 -13.08 7.11
N ASP A 112 13.51 -13.50 6.15
CA ASP A 112 14.47 -12.61 5.50
C ASP A 112 13.73 -11.64 4.57
N ARG A 113 14.02 -10.36 4.74
CA ARG A 113 13.50 -9.25 3.95
C ARG A 113 14.66 -8.51 3.33
N THR A 114 14.54 -8.15 2.05
CA THR A 114 15.58 -7.44 1.32
C THR A 114 15.14 -6.02 1.01
N TYR A 115 16.10 -5.11 0.96
CA TYR A 115 15.90 -3.76 0.47
C TYR A 115 17.16 -3.21 -0.17
N ARG A 116 16.96 -2.24 -1.05
CA ARG A 116 18.03 -1.40 -1.59
C ARG A 116 18.01 -0.06 -0.90
N LEU A 117 19.18 0.48 -0.60
CA LEU A 117 19.35 1.81 -0.04
C LEU A 117 20.23 2.63 -0.97
N TYR A 118 19.65 3.70 -1.51
CA TYR A 118 20.34 4.65 -2.36
C TYR A 118 20.72 5.90 -1.56
N ARG A 119 22.02 6.17 -1.48
CA ARG A 119 22.58 7.39 -0.89
C ARG A 119 23.26 8.21 -1.99
N PRO A 120 22.76 9.42 -2.33
CA PRO A 120 23.43 10.27 -3.29
C PRO A 120 24.71 10.89 -2.68
N ALA A 121 25.67 11.25 -3.54
CA ALA A 121 26.87 11.96 -3.09
C ALA A 121 26.55 13.34 -2.49
N SER A 122 25.43 13.94 -2.90
CA SER A 122 24.94 15.23 -2.42
C SER A 122 24.30 15.19 -1.04
N ALA A 123 24.01 14.00 -0.48
CA ALA A 123 23.49 13.88 0.88
C ALA A 123 24.60 14.17 1.90
N ASP A 124 24.49 15.31 2.58
CA ASP A 124 25.37 15.72 3.68
C ASP A 124 24.99 14.95 4.95
N LEU A 125 25.81 13.94 5.29
CA LEU A 125 25.63 13.13 6.48
C LEU A 125 26.23 13.76 7.76
N SER A 126 26.71 15.01 7.72
CA SER A 126 27.12 15.73 8.92
C SER A 126 25.93 16.19 9.78
N GLY A 127 24.72 16.17 9.21
CA GLY A 127 23.47 16.48 9.89
C GLY A 127 22.32 15.57 9.49
N PRO A 128 21.10 15.80 10.03
CA PRO A 128 19.93 15.01 9.71
C PRO A 128 19.55 15.08 8.22
N VAL A 129 19.28 13.94 7.58
CA VAL A 129 18.88 13.84 6.16
C VAL A 129 17.47 13.27 5.99
N PRO A 130 16.71 13.71 4.97
CA PRO A 130 15.41 13.12 4.67
C PRO A 130 15.54 11.67 4.18
N LEU A 131 14.51 10.87 4.48
CA LEU A 131 14.37 9.48 4.01
C LEU A 131 13.05 9.33 3.25
N VAL A 132 13.10 8.72 2.07
CA VAL A 132 11.91 8.29 1.31
C VAL A 132 11.90 6.77 1.21
N ILE A 133 10.78 6.15 1.59
CA ILE A 133 10.51 4.73 1.30
C ILE A 133 9.69 4.66 0.01
N MET A 134 10.22 4.06 -1.05
CA MET A 134 9.52 3.88 -2.33
C MET A 134 9.06 2.43 -2.52
N LEU A 135 7.74 2.23 -2.48
CA LEU A 135 7.09 0.92 -2.53
C LEU A 135 6.64 0.57 -3.96
N HIS A 136 7.20 -0.52 -4.48
CA HIS A 136 6.85 -1.04 -5.81
C HIS A 136 5.40 -1.57 -5.89
N GLY A 137 4.84 -1.61 -7.09
CA GLY A 137 3.52 -2.21 -7.35
C GLY A 137 3.53 -3.75 -7.32
N ALA A 138 2.36 -4.38 -7.43
CA ALA A 138 2.28 -5.84 -7.46
C ALA A 138 3.05 -6.42 -8.66
N ALA A 139 3.72 -7.55 -8.44
CA ALA A 139 4.70 -8.16 -9.34
C ALA A 139 5.96 -7.30 -9.60
N GLY A 140 6.18 -6.19 -8.89
CA GLY A 140 7.41 -5.40 -8.93
C GLY A 140 8.51 -5.95 -8.02
N THR A 141 9.61 -5.20 -7.91
CA THR A 141 10.72 -5.41 -6.97
C THR A 141 11.32 -4.05 -6.60
N GLY A 142 12.14 -3.99 -5.54
CA GLY A 142 12.89 -2.80 -5.17
C GLY A 142 13.79 -2.30 -6.31
N SER A 143 14.51 -3.22 -6.98
CA SER A 143 15.35 -2.89 -8.16
C SER A 143 14.55 -2.25 -9.28
N GLN A 144 13.37 -2.80 -9.60
CA GLN A 144 12.53 -2.26 -10.65
C GLN A 144 12.01 -0.86 -10.29
N ALA A 145 11.67 -0.61 -9.03
CA ALA A 145 11.22 0.71 -8.59
C ALA A 145 12.37 1.75 -8.65
N GLU A 146 13.58 1.34 -8.28
CA GLU A 146 14.78 2.17 -8.37
C GLU A 146 15.07 2.60 -9.81
N GLU A 147 14.99 1.66 -10.75
CA GLU A 147 15.26 1.90 -12.17
C GLU A 147 14.14 2.71 -12.87
N ALA A 148 12.87 2.45 -12.54
CA ALA A 148 11.75 2.92 -13.36
C ALA A 148 11.12 4.25 -12.90
N TYR A 149 11.26 4.61 -11.62
CA TYR A 149 10.51 5.73 -11.05
C TYR A 149 11.36 6.99 -10.82
N GLY A 150 12.65 6.99 -11.18
CA GLY A 150 13.47 8.21 -11.21
C GLY A 150 13.81 8.82 -9.84
N TRP A 151 13.63 8.06 -8.75
CA TRP A 151 13.89 8.53 -7.38
C TRP A 151 15.37 8.77 -7.10
N THR A 152 16.28 7.97 -7.69
CA THR A 152 17.73 8.17 -7.54
C THR A 152 18.18 9.50 -8.13
N GLY A 153 17.71 9.83 -9.34
CA GLY A 153 17.99 11.12 -9.96
C GLY A 153 17.38 12.32 -9.21
N GLN A 154 16.24 12.15 -8.54
CA GLN A 154 15.70 13.18 -7.65
C GLN A 154 16.56 13.33 -6.38
N ALA A 155 16.95 12.21 -5.76
CA ALA A 155 17.82 12.18 -4.60
C ALA A 155 19.18 12.85 -4.88
N ASP A 156 19.78 12.60 -6.05
CA ASP A 156 21.01 13.27 -6.49
C ASP A 156 20.87 14.80 -6.50
N ARG A 157 19.72 15.32 -6.96
CA ARG A 157 19.48 16.77 -7.05
C ARG A 157 19.27 17.42 -5.69
N ASP A 158 18.54 16.77 -4.79
CA ASP A 158 18.01 17.40 -3.57
C ASP A 158 18.61 16.87 -2.26
N GLY A 159 19.49 15.87 -2.32
CA GLY A 159 20.29 15.44 -1.17
C GLY A 159 19.50 14.68 -0.10
N PHE A 160 18.73 13.66 -0.50
CA PHE A 160 18.00 12.77 0.41
C PHE A 160 18.25 11.29 0.12
N VAL A 161 17.96 10.43 1.08
CA VAL A 161 18.17 8.97 0.97
C VAL A 161 16.87 8.28 0.54
N VAL A 162 16.97 7.25 -0.29
CA VAL A 162 15.80 6.46 -0.73
C VAL A 162 16.00 4.99 -0.44
N ALA A 163 15.00 4.37 0.18
CA ALA A 163 14.94 2.92 0.33
C ALA A 163 13.92 2.32 -0.64
N PHE A 164 14.31 1.24 -1.32
CA PHE A 164 13.47 0.44 -2.21
C PHE A 164 13.37 -0.99 -1.66
N PRO A 165 12.44 -1.26 -0.74
CA PRO A 165 12.27 -2.58 -0.16
C PRO A 165 11.55 -3.54 -1.12
N ASP A 166 11.82 -4.84 -0.95
CA ASP A 166 11.11 -5.91 -1.66
C ASP A 166 9.94 -6.45 -0.84
N GLY A 167 8.79 -6.53 -1.50
CA GLY A 167 7.65 -7.31 -1.03
C GLY A 167 7.88 -8.81 -1.21
N LEU A 168 7.48 -9.62 -0.22
CA LEU A 168 7.57 -11.08 -0.36
C LEU A 168 6.69 -11.54 -1.54
N ASN A 169 7.21 -12.49 -2.33
CA ASN A 169 6.53 -12.94 -3.55
C ASN A 169 6.11 -11.79 -4.48
N ARG A 170 6.85 -10.67 -4.47
CA ARG A 170 6.61 -9.48 -5.30
C ARG A 170 5.26 -8.80 -5.02
N ALA A 171 4.78 -8.87 -3.79
CA ALA A 171 3.55 -8.23 -3.34
C ALA A 171 3.66 -7.75 -1.89
N TRP A 172 2.71 -6.91 -1.48
CA TRP A 172 2.55 -6.40 -0.14
C TRP A 172 1.22 -6.89 0.46
N ALA A 173 1.27 -7.36 1.70
CA ALA A 173 0.11 -7.58 2.54
C ALA A 173 -0.39 -6.24 3.11
N VAL A 174 -1.66 -5.97 2.86
CA VAL A 174 -2.43 -4.79 3.25
C VAL A 174 -3.72 -5.25 3.96
N GLY A 175 -3.58 -6.30 4.77
CA GLY A 175 -4.66 -7.03 5.42
C GLY A 175 -4.79 -8.49 4.93
N PRO A 176 -5.75 -9.26 5.47
CA PRO A 176 -5.94 -10.66 5.11
C PRO A 176 -6.47 -10.86 3.68
N GLU A 177 -7.14 -9.86 3.13
CA GLU A 177 -7.83 -9.93 1.84
C GLU A 177 -7.01 -9.33 0.69
N CYS A 178 -5.89 -8.66 0.96
CA CYS A 178 -5.00 -8.17 -0.08
C CYS A 178 -3.57 -8.01 0.44
N CYS A 179 -2.50 -8.31 -0.29
CA CYS A 179 -2.53 -8.84 -1.65
C CYS A 179 -1.66 -10.09 -1.79
N GLY A 180 -2.18 -11.08 -2.50
CA GLY A 180 -1.45 -12.27 -2.93
C GLY A 180 -1.00 -13.18 -1.79
N ALA A 181 0.06 -13.95 -2.06
CA ALA A 181 0.63 -14.89 -1.10
C ALA A 181 0.99 -14.26 0.25
N PRO A 182 1.58 -13.03 0.33
CA PRO A 182 1.86 -12.37 1.61
C PRO A 182 0.63 -12.23 2.50
N ALA A 183 -0.50 -11.76 1.96
CA ALA A 183 -1.73 -11.62 2.73
C ALA A 183 -2.27 -12.96 3.24
N ARG A 184 -2.29 -13.97 2.37
CA ARG A 184 -2.70 -15.34 2.72
C ARG A 184 -1.82 -15.94 3.82
N GLU A 185 -0.53 -15.60 3.82
CA GLU A 185 0.46 -16.10 4.78
C GLU A 185 0.54 -15.25 6.05
N GLY A 186 -0.28 -14.19 6.16
CA GLY A 186 -0.30 -13.30 7.32
C GLY A 186 0.98 -12.50 7.50
N VAL A 187 1.66 -12.14 6.40
CA VAL A 187 2.88 -11.32 6.44
C VAL A 187 2.56 -9.94 7.00
N ASP A 188 3.36 -9.48 7.96
CA ASP A 188 3.29 -8.12 8.50
C ASP A 188 4.22 -7.16 7.74
N ASP A 189 3.70 -6.57 6.66
CA ASP A 189 4.44 -5.57 5.89
C ASP A 189 4.44 -4.18 6.55
N VAL A 190 3.50 -3.88 7.45
CA VAL A 190 3.53 -2.64 8.24
C VAL A 190 4.69 -2.68 9.23
N GLY A 191 4.84 -3.80 9.95
CA GLY A 191 5.96 -4.08 10.83
C GLY A 191 7.30 -4.04 10.10
N PHE A 192 7.39 -4.69 8.93
CA PHE A 192 8.62 -4.64 8.12
C PHE A 192 9.05 -3.22 7.76
N ILE A 193 8.16 -2.39 7.23
CA ILE A 193 8.53 -1.02 6.85
C ILE A 193 8.86 -0.17 8.10
N THR A 194 8.17 -0.40 9.21
CA THR A 194 8.48 0.28 10.49
C THR A 194 9.88 -0.09 10.99
N ASP A 195 10.23 -1.37 10.99
CA ASP A 195 11.54 -1.86 11.40
C ASP A 195 12.65 -1.42 10.43
N LEU A 196 12.36 -1.37 9.12
CA LEU A 196 13.27 -0.87 8.11
C LEU A 196 13.64 0.60 8.34
N VAL A 197 12.67 1.46 8.62
CA VAL A 197 12.93 2.88 8.94
C VAL A 197 13.83 2.97 10.18
N ALA A 198 13.57 2.17 11.21
CA ALA A 198 14.38 2.13 12.41
C ALA A 198 15.81 1.60 12.14
N GLU A 199 15.97 0.59 11.29
CA GLU A 199 17.27 0.06 10.88
C GLU A 199 18.10 1.11 10.14
N ILE A 200 17.52 1.77 9.13
CA ILE A 200 18.20 2.84 8.39
C ILE A 200 18.58 3.99 9.34
N GLY A 201 17.70 4.36 10.28
CA GLY A 201 17.97 5.39 11.28
C GLY A 201 19.08 5.04 12.29
N ARG A 202 19.46 3.77 12.42
CA ARG A 202 20.66 3.36 13.19
C ARG A 202 21.94 3.47 12.36
N ALA A 203 21.84 3.37 11.03
CA ALA A 203 22.98 3.43 10.13
C ALA A 203 23.29 4.86 9.65
N LEU A 204 22.26 5.69 9.49
CA LEU A 204 22.33 7.05 8.95
C LEU A 204 21.65 8.05 9.88
N PRO A 205 22.07 9.33 9.89
CA PRO A 205 21.38 10.39 10.63
C PRO A 205 20.07 10.77 9.93
N VAL A 206 19.10 9.85 9.85
CA VAL A 206 17.79 10.14 9.27
C VAL A 206 17.04 11.12 10.17
N ASP A 207 16.43 12.13 9.56
CA ASP A 207 15.55 13.08 10.24
C ASP A 207 14.14 12.49 10.35
N PRO A 208 13.64 12.15 11.56
CA PRO A 208 12.30 11.59 11.73
C PRO A 208 11.20 12.55 11.28
N ALA A 209 11.43 13.87 11.30
CA ALA A 209 10.48 14.85 10.81
C ALA A 209 10.48 14.96 9.28
N ARG A 210 11.43 14.33 8.59
CA ARG A 210 11.52 14.26 7.12
C ARG A 210 11.65 12.82 6.62
N THR A 211 10.92 11.92 7.27
CA THR A 211 10.72 10.54 6.81
C THR A 211 9.39 10.45 6.08
N TYR A 212 9.41 9.93 4.85
CA TYR A 212 8.25 9.89 3.96
C TYR A 212 8.08 8.50 3.36
N VAL A 213 6.85 8.18 2.94
CA VAL A 213 6.57 6.95 2.18
C VAL A 213 5.76 7.27 0.95
N THR A 214 6.10 6.61 -0.15
CA THR A 214 5.33 6.65 -1.38
C THR A 214 5.22 5.27 -2.02
N GLY A 215 4.21 5.08 -2.86
CA GLY A 215 4.09 3.85 -3.61
C GLY A 215 3.03 3.91 -4.70
N ILE A 216 3.05 2.89 -5.55
CA ILE A 216 2.08 2.71 -6.64
C ILE A 216 1.26 1.45 -6.47
N SER A 217 -0.03 1.47 -6.83
CA SER A 217 -0.86 0.26 -6.88
C SER A 217 -0.86 -0.46 -5.52
N ASN A 218 -0.41 -1.72 -5.46
CA ASN A 218 -0.23 -2.46 -4.20
C ASN A 218 0.75 -1.81 -3.21
N GLY A 219 1.85 -1.20 -3.68
CA GLY A 219 2.73 -0.42 -2.81
C GLY A 219 2.07 0.87 -2.31
N GLY A 220 1.18 1.46 -3.12
CA GLY A 220 0.35 2.59 -2.70
C GLY A 220 -0.72 2.22 -1.67
N LEU A 221 -1.28 1.01 -1.77
CA LEU A 221 -2.17 0.43 -0.76
C LEU A 221 -1.44 0.30 0.58
N LEU A 222 -0.21 -0.23 0.57
CA LEU A 222 0.63 -0.30 1.76
C LEU A 222 1.02 1.10 2.29
N ALA A 223 1.32 2.07 1.42
CA ALA A 223 1.59 3.45 1.84
C ALA A 223 0.40 4.05 2.61
N TYR A 224 -0.83 3.85 2.13
CA TYR A 224 -2.02 4.25 2.87
C TYR A 224 -2.24 3.48 4.16
N ARG A 225 -1.95 2.17 4.17
CA ARG A 225 -2.02 1.37 5.39
C ARG A 225 -1.04 1.85 6.45
N LEU A 226 0.17 2.21 6.06
CA LEU A 226 1.18 2.82 6.94
C LEU A 226 0.69 4.15 7.50
N ALA A 227 0.01 4.98 6.70
CA ALA A 227 -0.60 6.23 7.17
C ALA A 227 -1.68 5.98 8.24
N CYS A 228 -2.49 4.94 8.06
CA CYS A 228 -3.54 4.56 9.00
C CYS A 228 -2.98 4.01 10.32
N ASP A 229 -2.03 3.09 10.21
CA ASP A 229 -1.61 2.25 11.34
C ASP A 229 -0.41 2.81 12.12
N THR A 230 0.31 3.77 11.55
CA THR A 230 1.55 4.30 12.14
C THR A 230 1.53 5.83 12.23
N ARG A 231 2.57 6.40 12.85
CA ARG A 231 2.78 7.85 12.99
C ARG A 231 4.21 8.28 12.59
N ILE A 232 4.91 7.41 11.87
CA ILE A 232 6.35 7.55 11.58
C ILE A 232 6.62 8.48 10.40
N PHE A 233 5.64 8.66 9.51
CA PHE A 233 5.80 9.43 8.29
C PHE A 233 5.28 10.85 8.45
N ALA A 234 6.06 11.83 7.98
CA ALA A 234 5.68 13.22 7.90
C ALA A 234 4.63 13.48 6.79
N ALA A 235 4.75 12.75 5.69
CA ALA A 235 3.81 12.81 4.56
C ALA A 235 3.78 11.48 3.78
N VAL A 236 2.67 11.23 3.09
CA VAL A 236 2.43 10.03 2.28
C VAL A 236 2.07 10.40 0.84
N GLY A 237 2.71 9.72 -0.11
CA GLY A 237 2.45 9.81 -1.55
C GLY A 237 1.80 8.54 -2.07
N ALA A 238 0.65 8.63 -2.71
CA ALA A 238 -0.08 7.47 -3.22
C ALA A 238 -0.36 7.64 -4.72
N VAL A 239 0.07 6.68 -5.53
CA VAL A 239 -0.10 6.72 -7.00
C VAL A 239 -0.93 5.54 -7.48
N ALA A 240 -1.94 5.80 -8.32
CA ALA A 240 -2.75 4.78 -9.00
C ALA A 240 -3.19 3.66 -8.04
N THR A 241 -3.82 4.04 -6.94
CA THR A 241 -4.16 3.14 -5.82
C THR A 241 -5.43 3.62 -5.11
N THR A 242 -5.86 2.92 -4.06
CA THR A 242 -6.94 3.34 -3.16
C THR A 242 -6.60 2.95 -1.72
N LEU A 243 -7.50 3.17 -0.78
CA LEU A 243 -7.43 2.64 0.58
C LEU A 243 -8.47 1.53 0.71
N THR A 244 -8.03 0.32 1.05
CA THR A 244 -8.90 -0.83 1.34
C THR A 244 -8.84 -1.18 2.81
N GLY A 245 -9.87 -1.90 3.28
CA GLY A 245 -10.02 -2.25 4.69
C GLY A 245 -10.35 -1.06 5.59
N GLN A 246 -10.30 -1.30 6.90
CA GLN A 246 -10.63 -0.29 7.91
C GLN A 246 -9.42 0.58 8.25
N CYS A 247 -9.68 1.86 8.41
CA CYS A 247 -8.76 2.87 8.92
C CYS A 247 -9.50 3.67 10.01
N PRO A 248 -9.70 3.08 11.20
CA PRO A 248 -10.65 3.62 12.17
C PRO A 248 -10.14 4.88 12.89
N ASP A 249 -8.82 5.00 13.04
CA ASP A 249 -8.18 6.11 13.77
C ASP A 249 -6.89 6.56 13.04
N PRO A 250 -6.99 7.12 11.82
CA PRO A 250 -5.83 7.74 11.18
C PRO A 250 -5.42 9.00 11.93
N ALA A 251 -4.13 9.20 12.16
CA ALA A 251 -3.67 10.52 12.59
C ALA A 251 -3.60 11.49 11.42
N PRO A 252 -3.68 12.81 11.71
CA PRO A 252 -3.33 13.85 10.76
C PRO A 252 -1.94 13.64 10.15
N VAL A 253 -1.89 13.56 8.82
CA VAL A 253 -0.66 13.45 8.02
C VAL A 253 -0.89 14.15 6.69
N SER A 254 0.18 14.72 6.12
CA SER A 254 0.09 15.30 4.78
C SER A 254 -0.05 14.18 3.74
N VAL A 255 -1.01 14.32 2.83
CA VAL A 255 -1.31 13.29 1.81
C VAL A 255 -1.30 13.91 0.42
N LEU A 256 -0.51 13.32 -0.48
CA LEU A 256 -0.60 13.58 -1.91
C LEU A 256 -1.07 12.30 -2.62
N HIS A 257 -2.12 12.42 -3.42
CA HIS A 257 -2.61 11.35 -4.27
C HIS A 257 -2.51 11.74 -5.75
N ILE A 258 -1.97 10.85 -6.59
CA ILE A 258 -1.90 11.03 -8.05
C ILE A 258 -2.64 9.88 -8.73
N HIS A 259 -3.61 10.19 -9.60
CA HIS A 259 -4.44 9.16 -10.23
C HIS A 259 -4.78 9.44 -11.69
N GLY A 260 -4.77 8.39 -12.53
CA GLY A 260 -5.25 8.45 -13.91
C GLY A 260 -6.76 8.23 -14.00
N GLN A 261 -7.49 9.07 -14.72
CA GLN A 261 -8.95 8.95 -14.81
C GLN A 261 -9.43 7.71 -15.60
N GLN A 262 -8.54 7.08 -16.36
CA GLN A 262 -8.83 5.86 -17.13
C GLN A 262 -8.23 4.59 -16.48
N ASP A 263 -7.76 4.68 -15.24
CA ASP A 263 -7.27 3.52 -14.51
C ASP A 263 -8.40 2.48 -14.33
N LYS A 264 -8.22 1.30 -14.91
CA LYS A 264 -9.16 0.17 -14.77
C LYS A 264 -8.70 -0.84 -13.72
N THR A 265 -7.43 -0.78 -13.31
CA THR A 265 -6.89 -1.66 -12.26
C THR A 265 -7.36 -1.17 -10.90
N MET A 266 -7.30 0.14 -10.67
CA MET A 266 -7.72 0.86 -9.48
C MET A 266 -8.69 1.95 -9.96
N PRO A 267 -10.00 1.71 -10.05
CA PRO A 267 -10.92 2.65 -10.69
C PRO A 267 -10.96 4.00 -9.96
N TYR A 268 -10.72 5.09 -10.69
CA TYR A 268 -10.82 6.45 -10.15
C TYR A 268 -12.20 6.73 -9.51
N GLY A 269 -13.25 6.18 -10.11
CA GLY A 269 -14.63 6.26 -9.63
C GLY A 269 -14.98 5.30 -8.48
N GLY A 270 -14.02 4.54 -7.95
CA GLY A 270 -14.24 3.54 -6.91
C GLY A 270 -14.86 2.25 -7.44
N GLY A 271 -15.17 1.34 -6.51
CA GLY A 271 -15.67 0.00 -6.81
C GLY A 271 -14.54 -1.04 -7.00
N PRO A 272 -14.91 -2.29 -7.30
CA PRO A 272 -13.94 -3.35 -7.49
C PRO A 272 -13.07 -3.06 -8.71
N GLY A 273 -11.76 -3.17 -8.52
CA GLY A 273 -10.77 -3.08 -9.59
C GLY A 273 -10.80 -4.29 -10.53
N ARG A 274 -10.19 -4.17 -11.72
CA ARG A 274 -10.17 -5.25 -12.73
C ARG A 274 -9.68 -6.61 -12.21
N ARG A 275 -8.80 -6.60 -11.21
CA ARG A 275 -8.20 -7.81 -10.63
C ARG A 275 -8.79 -8.20 -9.27
N ASP A 276 -9.82 -7.50 -8.83
CA ASP A 276 -10.51 -7.83 -7.59
C ASP A 276 -11.13 -9.24 -7.69
N ASN A 277 -10.98 -10.01 -6.62
CA ASN A 277 -11.59 -11.32 -6.44
C ASN A 277 -12.24 -11.45 -5.05
N ASP A 278 -12.73 -10.35 -4.51
CA ASP A 278 -13.30 -10.24 -3.16
C ASP A 278 -12.38 -10.75 -2.05
N GLY A 279 -11.05 -10.69 -2.26
CA GLY A 279 -10.08 -11.19 -1.28
C GLY A 279 -10.05 -12.71 -1.15
N THR A 280 -10.47 -13.44 -2.18
CA THR A 280 -10.62 -14.90 -2.13
C THR A 280 -9.55 -15.67 -2.91
N GLY A 281 -9.54 -17.00 -2.74
CA GLY A 281 -8.70 -17.91 -3.51
C GLY A 281 -7.26 -18.00 -3.02
N ARG A 282 -6.37 -18.56 -3.86
CA ARG A 282 -4.94 -18.77 -3.50
C ARG A 282 -4.13 -17.48 -3.49
N ASN A 283 -4.59 -16.47 -4.22
CA ASN A 283 -4.00 -15.13 -4.30
C ASN A 283 -5.11 -14.12 -4.00
N PRO A 284 -5.39 -13.82 -2.72
CA PRO A 284 -6.43 -12.87 -2.34
C PRO A 284 -6.10 -11.48 -2.85
N VAL A 285 -7.06 -10.84 -3.50
CA VAL A 285 -6.95 -9.48 -4.05
C VAL A 285 -8.30 -8.80 -3.82
N HIS A 286 -8.40 -8.02 -2.75
CA HIS A 286 -9.53 -7.13 -2.51
C HIS A 286 -9.12 -5.68 -2.78
N ILE A 287 -9.63 -5.15 -3.89
CA ILE A 287 -9.44 -3.80 -4.42
C ILE A 287 -10.83 -3.22 -4.65
N ASP A 288 -11.59 -3.04 -3.57
CA ASP A 288 -12.88 -2.34 -3.59
C ASP A 288 -12.80 -1.12 -2.67
N GLY A 289 -12.43 0.01 -3.28
CA GLY A 289 -12.21 1.27 -2.58
C GLY A 289 -13.25 2.32 -2.93
N PRO A 290 -13.36 3.39 -2.12
CA PRO A 290 -14.21 4.53 -2.47
C PRO A 290 -13.70 5.24 -3.73
N PRO A 291 -14.53 6.09 -4.35
CA PRO A 291 -14.07 7.04 -5.35
C PRO A 291 -12.89 7.86 -4.81
N ILE A 292 -11.87 8.09 -5.63
CA ILE A 292 -10.64 8.80 -5.20
C ILE A 292 -10.92 10.22 -4.68
N PRO A 293 -11.85 11.01 -5.26
CA PRO A 293 -12.25 12.30 -4.67
C PRO A 293 -12.82 12.18 -3.25
N GLU A 294 -13.58 11.11 -2.97
CA GLU A 294 -14.11 10.84 -1.63
C GLU A 294 -12.99 10.42 -0.68
N LEU A 295 -12.03 9.61 -1.13
CA LEU A 295 -10.86 9.27 -0.33
C LEU A 295 -10.06 10.53 0.05
N ALA A 296 -9.82 11.43 -0.90
CA ALA A 296 -9.18 12.72 -0.62
C ALA A 296 -10.03 13.61 0.31
N ALA A 297 -11.37 13.53 0.23
CA ALA A 297 -12.25 14.21 1.18
C ALA A 297 -12.15 13.63 2.59
N ARG A 298 -12.03 12.31 2.73
CA ARG A 298 -11.84 11.65 4.03
C ARG A 298 -10.55 12.10 4.69
N TRP A 299 -9.42 12.09 3.97
CA TRP A 299 -8.14 12.58 4.51
C TRP A 299 -8.20 14.07 4.90
N ARG A 300 -8.93 14.90 4.16
CA ARG A 300 -9.17 16.30 4.56
C ARG A 300 -9.94 16.41 5.87
N ALA A 301 -10.94 15.54 6.07
CA ALA A 301 -11.73 15.52 7.30
C ALA A 301 -10.94 15.01 8.51
N VAL A 302 -9.93 14.15 8.32
CA VAL A 302 -9.07 13.65 9.41
C VAL A 302 -8.27 14.79 10.07
N ASP A 303 -7.95 15.85 9.33
CA ASP A 303 -7.10 16.96 9.78
C ASP A 303 -7.81 18.32 9.71
N ASP A 304 -9.15 18.31 9.68
CA ASP A 304 -9.99 19.51 9.62
C ASP A 304 -9.52 20.56 8.60
N CYS A 305 -9.14 20.09 7.40
CA CYS A 305 -8.56 20.95 6.38
C CYS A 305 -9.57 21.96 5.83
N ASP A 306 -9.05 23.06 5.30
CA ASP A 306 -9.83 24.06 4.58
C ASP A 306 -10.49 23.49 3.31
N ALA A 307 -11.42 24.26 2.74
CA ALA A 307 -11.97 23.96 1.43
C ALA A 307 -10.84 23.94 0.38
N PRO A 308 -10.81 22.94 -0.53
CA PRO A 308 -9.72 22.83 -1.48
C PRO A 308 -9.84 23.88 -2.57
N THR A 309 -8.70 24.39 -3.02
CA THR A 309 -8.60 25.12 -4.28
C THR A 309 -8.33 24.14 -5.42
N VAL A 310 -8.98 24.34 -6.56
CA VAL A 310 -8.84 23.48 -7.74
C VAL A 310 -8.25 24.28 -8.89
N SER A 311 -7.25 23.71 -9.56
CA SER A 311 -6.63 24.25 -10.77
C SER A 311 -6.47 23.15 -11.82
N THR A 312 -6.65 23.50 -13.09
CA THR A 312 -6.44 22.59 -14.22
C THR A 312 -5.45 23.21 -15.19
N ASP A 313 -4.44 22.43 -15.59
CA ASP A 313 -3.47 22.78 -16.62
C ASP A 313 -3.29 21.57 -17.56
N GLY A 314 -3.66 21.77 -18.83
CA GLY A 314 -3.73 20.67 -19.81
C GLY A 314 -4.57 19.49 -19.29
N PRO A 315 -4.03 18.24 -19.30
CA PRO A 315 -4.74 17.07 -18.79
C PRO A 315 -4.68 16.94 -17.26
N VAL A 316 -3.95 17.80 -16.55
CA VAL A 316 -3.70 17.68 -15.11
C VAL A 316 -4.66 18.58 -14.35
N THR A 317 -5.44 18.01 -13.42
CA THR A 317 -6.23 18.77 -12.45
C THR A 317 -5.71 18.50 -11.05
N ARG A 318 -5.37 19.56 -10.33
CA ARG A 318 -4.90 19.56 -8.94
C ARG A 318 -5.96 20.16 -8.03
N SER A 319 -6.26 19.47 -6.94
CA SER A 319 -7.14 19.90 -5.86
C SER A 319 -6.33 19.89 -4.56
N THR A 320 -6.02 21.06 -4.01
CA THR A 320 -5.16 21.20 -2.83
C THR A 320 -5.94 21.85 -1.69
N ALA A 321 -5.87 21.26 -0.50
CA ALA A 321 -6.37 21.83 0.74
C ALA A 321 -5.25 21.98 1.76
N THR A 322 -5.17 23.14 2.41
CA THR A 322 -4.29 23.37 3.55
C THR A 322 -4.96 22.88 4.82
N CYS A 323 -4.18 22.31 5.72
CA CYS A 323 -4.64 21.74 6.97
C CYS A 323 -3.87 22.34 8.16
N SER A 324 -4.25 21.94 9.37
CA SER A 324 -3.63 22.45 10.57
C SER A 324 -2.13 22.12 10.64
N GLN A 325 -1.37 22.96 11.36
CA GLN A 325 0.08 22.78 11.57
C GLN A 325 0.92 22.65 10.28
N GLY A 326 0.46 23.28 9.19
CA GLY A 326 1.18 23.30 7.92
C GLY A 326 1.12 22.00 7.13
N ARG A 327 0.19 21.09 7.48
CA ARG A 327 -0.12 19.90 6.67
C ARG A 327 -0.98 20.26 5.46
N ALA A 328 -1.07 19.35 4.50
CA ALA A 328 -1.93 19.51 3.34
C ALA A 328 -2.46 18.17 2.82
N VAL A 329 -3.61 18.22 2.14
CA VAL A 329 -4.12 17.12 1.34
C VAL A 329 -4.27 17.58 -0.10
N GLU A 330 -3.61 16.87 -1.01
CA GLU A 330 -3.61 17.16 -2.44
C GLU A 330 -4.05 15.94 -3.25
N LEU A 331 -4.96 16.17 -4.19
CA LEU A 331 -5.35 15.21 -5.22
C LEU A 331 -4.98 15.77 -6.59
N ILE A 332 -4.09 15.06 -7.29
CA ILE A 332 -3.77 15.28 -8.70
C ILE A 332 -4.42 14.19 -9.53
N THR A 333 -5.11 14.61 -10.58
CA THR A 333 -5.77 13.72 -11.55
C THR A 333 -5.29 14.01 -12.95
N ILE A 334 -5.07 12.96 -13.74
CA ILE A 334 -4.58 13.07 -15.11
C ILE A 334 -5.62 12.48 -16.05
N ALA A 335 -6.24 13.35 -16.85
CA ALA A 335 -7.19 12.96 -17.88
C ALA A 335 -6.48 12.09 -18.94
N GLY A 336 -7.11 10.97 -19.30
CA GLY A 336 -6.57 10.04 -20.30
C GLY A 336 -5.49 9.07 -19.80
N ALA A 337 -4.93 9.28 -18.59
CA ALA A 337 -3.97 8.35 -18.02
C ALA A 337 -4.66 7.12 -17.39
N GLY A 338 -4.03 5.96 -17.56
CA GLY A 338 -4.44 4.69 -16.94
C GLY A 338 -3.66 4.35 -15.66
N HIS A 339 -3.33 3.08 -15.48
CA HIS A 339 -2.61 2.55 -14.31
C HIS A 339 -1.09 2.60 -14.50
N GLN A 340 -0.45 3.64 -13.99
CA GLN A 340 0.95 3.95 -14.31
C GLN A 340 1.60 4.87 -13.27
N TRP A 341 2.93 5.00 -13.35
CA TRP A 341 3.70 6.05 -12.68
C TRP A 341 3.98 7.20 -13.67
N PRO A 342 3.32 8.36 -13.54
CA PRO A 342 3.52 9.48 -14.47
C PRO A 342 4.97 9.96 -14.52
N GLY A 343 5.50 10.14 -15.73
CA GLY A 343 6.89 10.53 -15.97
C GLY A 343 7.95 9.50 -15.60
N GLY A 344 7.55 8.25 -15.30
CA GLY A 344 8.49 7.13 -15.16
C GLY A 344 9.05 6.68 -16.51
N GLU A 345 10.06 5.81 -16.46
CA GLU A 345 10.65 5.22 -17.66
C GLU A 345 9.60 4.39 -18.43
N PRO A 346 9.56 4.50 -19.77
CA PRO A 346 8.61 3.76 -20.58
C PRO A 346 8.87 2.25 -20.49
N ASN A 347 7.79 1.47 -20.51
CA ASN A 347 7.92 0.03 -20.59
C ASN A 347 8.40 -0.37 -22.00
N PRO A 348 9.09 -1.51 -22.16
CA PRO A 348 9.35 -2.04 -23.50
C PRO A 348 8.04 -2.21 -24.29
N PRO A 349 7.93 -1.75 -25.55
CA PRO A 349 6.66 -1.76 -26.30
C PRO A 349 6.01 -3.14 -26.43
N LEU A 350 6.83 -4.20 -26.48
CA LEU A 350 6.34 -5.58 -26.49
C LEU A 350 5.67 -5.97 -25.16
N ALA A 351 6.22 -5.52 -24.03
CA ALA A 351 5.67 -5.76 -22.70
C ALA A 351 4.37 -4.99 -22.49
N GLU A 352 4.28 -3.73 -22.94
CA GLU A 352 3.04 -2.94 -22.90
C GLU A 352 1.90 -3.67 -23.60
N LYS A 353 2.18 -4.15 -24.82
CA LYS A 353 1.19 -4.88 -25.62
C LYS A 353 0.80 -6.22 -25.00
N LEU A 354 1.78 -6.99 -24.51
CA LEU A 354 1.55 -8.35 -23.99
C LEU A 354 0.87 -8.36 -22.62
N LEU A 355 1.20 -7.39 -21.76
CA LEU A 355 0.73 -7.32 -20.38
C LEU A 355 -0.39 -6.28 -20.19
N HIS A 356 -0.78 -5.58 -21.25
CA HIS A 356 -1.75 -4.49 -21.24
C HIS A 356 -1.39 -3.41 -20.21
N LEU A 357 -0.14 -2.96 -20.26
CA LEU A 357 0.37 -1.87 -19.41
C LEU A 357 0.08 -0.54 -20.08
N ASP A 358 -0.31 0.45 -19.29
CA ASP A 358 -0.50 1.81 -19.77
C ASP A 358 0.87 2.53 -19.83
N PRO A 359 1.20 3.21 -20.95
CA PRO A 359 2.45 3.97 -21.03
C PRO A 359 2.42 5.15 -20.03
N PRO A 360 3.58 5.53 -19.47
CA PRO A 360 3.67 6.69 -18.60
C PRO A 360 3.16 7.98 -19.27
N ALA A 361 2.34 8.74 -18.55
CA ALA A 361 1.87 10.05 -18.97
C ALA A 361 3.03 11.02 -18.82
N THR A 362 3.28 11.81 -19.86
CA THR A 362 4.38 12.79 -19.89
C THR A 362 3.97 14.16 -19.35
N ALA A 363 2.68 14.37 -19.09
CA ALA A 363 2.14 15.64 -18.60
C ALA A 363 2.49 15.95 -17.13
N LEU A 364 3.02 14.98 -16.39
CA LEU A 364 3.41 15.12 -15.00
C LEU A 364 4.62 14.20 -14.72
N ASN A 365 5.63 14.72 -14.02
CA ASN A 365 6.63 13.88 -13.36
C ASN A 365 6.18 13.63 -11.92
N ALA A 366 5.75 12.40 -11.62
CA ALA A 366 5.20 12.07 -10.30
C ALA A 366 6.26 12.19 -9.21
N THR A 367 7.49 11.74 -9.45
CA THR A 367 8.58 11.75 -8.47
C THR A 367 8.97 13.15 -8.04
N ASP A 368 9.19 14.04 -9.01
CA ASP A 368 9.48 15.45 -8.73
C ASP A 368 8.31 16.14 -8.00
N THR A 369 7.07 15.84 -8.41
CA THR A 369 5.87 16.38 -7.77
C THR A 369 5.72 15.91 -6.33
N ILE A 370 5.94 14.61 -6.07
CA ILE A 370 5.85 14.02 -4.74
C ILE A 370 6.98 14.55 -3.85
N TRP A 371 8.21 14.68 -4.38
CA TRP A 371 9.32 15.25 -3.61
C TRP A 371 9.08 16.70 -3.23
N ARG A 372 8.59 17.54 -4.16
CA ARG A 372 8.20 18.93 -3.85
C ARG A 372 7.12 18.99 -2.77
N PHE A 373 6.18 18.05 -2.77
CA PHE A 373 5.20 17.92 -1.70
C PHE A 373 5.87 17.50 -0.38
N PHE A 374 6.65 16.42 -0.35
CA PHE A 374 7.31 15.94 0.87
C PHE A 374 8.21 17.00 1.52
N SER A 375 9.09 17.62 0.74
CA SER A 375 10.02 18.64 1.22
C SER A 375 9.33 19.87 1.82
N ALA A 376 8.11 20.20 1.36
CA ALA A 376 7.30 21.28 1.91
C ALA A 376 6.53 20.91 3.18
N HIS A 377 6.42 19.62 3.51
CA HIS A 377 5.57 19.13 4.61
C HIS A 377 6.36 18.23 5.59
N PRO A 378 7.39 18.75 6.28
CA PRO A 378 7.99 18.05 7.41
C PRO A 378 6.97 17.88 8.56
N LYS A 379 7.20 16.90 9.42
CA LYS A 379 6.36 16.66 10.60
C LYS A 379 6.44 17.87 11.55
N PRO A 380 5.31 18.40 12.04
CA PRO A 380 5.33 19.52 12.97
C PRO A 380 5.97 19.12 14.32
N PRO A 381 6.54 20.09 15.07
CA PRO A 381 7.12 19.81 16.37
C PRO A 381 6.10 19.19 17.34
N GLY A 382 6.47 18.08 17.98
CA GLY A 382 5.64 17.40 18.98
C GLY A 382 4.56 16.46 18.44
N GLY A 383 4.57 16.16 17.14
CA GLY A 383 3.66 15.21 16.47
C GLY A 383 4.16 13.78 16.44
#